data_AF-A0A9R1US13-F1
#
_entry.id   AF-A0A9R1US13-F1
#
_cell.length_a   1.000
_cell.length_b   1.000
_cell.length_c   1.000
_cell.angle_alpha   90.00
_cell.angle_beta   90.00
_cell.angle_gamma   90.00
#
_symmetry.space_group_name_H-M   'P 1'
#
loop_
_entity.id
_entity.type
_entity.pdbx_description
1 polymer ?
#
loop_
_entity_poly.entity_id
_entity_poly.type
_entity_poly.pdbx_seq_one_letter_code
_entity_poly.pdbx_strand_id
1 'polypeptide(L)'
;MAIQKHIALLLQFLLVALVFDVANGYPLKLGFYQKTCPRAEAIVKRTTANYIYRAPSLAAALLRMQFHDCFVRVCATTTCIAYLF
;
A
#
# COMPACT_ATOMS: atom_id res chain seq x y z
N MET A 1 -25.00 -0.52 -38.80
CA MET A 1 -24.17 0.49 -38.10
C MET A 1 -24.32 0.52 -36.58
N ALA A 2 -25.50 0.23 -36.00
CA ALA A 2 -25.66 0.20 -34.54
C ALA A 2 -24.84 -0.92 -33.87
N ILE A 3 -24.86 -2.14 -34.43
CA ILE A 3 -24.14 -3.31 -33.90
C ILE A 3 -22.62 -3.08 -33.83
N GLN A 4 -22.03 -2.48 -34.86
CA GLN A 4 -20.60 -2.16 -34.91
C GLN A 4 -20.20 -1.16 -33.79
N LYS A 5 -21.06 -0.19 -33.47
CA LYS A 5 -20.82 0.77 -32.38
C LYS A 5 -20.87 0.10 -31.02
N HIS A 6 -21.81 -0.82 -30.81
CA HIS A 6 -21.89 -1.60 -29.58
C HIS A 6 -20.67 -2.52 -29.40
N ILE A 7 -20.21 -3.17 -30.48
CA ILE A 7 -18.99 -4.00 -30.44
C ILE A 7 -17.78 -3.14 -30.09
N ALA A 8 -17.63 -1.95 -30.68
CA ALA A 8 -16.54 -1.03 -30.36
C ALA A 8 -16.59 -0.56 -28.89
N LEU A 9 -17.78 -0.25 -28.37
CA LEU A 9 -17.98 0.14 -26.97
C LEU A 9 -17.64 -0.99 -25.98
N LEU A 10 -18.02 -2.23 -26.31
CA LEU A 10 -17.67 -3.41 -25.51
C LEU A 10 -16.16 -3.67 -25.53
N LEU A 11 -15.51 -3.53 -26.68
CA LEU A 11 -14.05 -3.63 -26.81
C LEU A 11 -13.31 -2.57 -25.99
N GLN A 12 -13.81 -1.33 -26.01
CA GLN A 12 -13.25 -0.24 -25.20
C GLN A 12 -13.42 -0.50 -23.70
N PHE A 13 -14.60 -0.97 -23.27
CA PHE A 13 -14.86 -1.31 -21.87
C PHE A 13 -13.99 -2.48 -21.39
N LEU A 14 -13.82 -3.52 -22.23
CA LEU A 14 -12.96 -4.67 -21.94
C LEU A 14 -11.48 -4.28 -21.84
N LEU A 15 -11.00 -3.41 -22.74
CA LEU A 15 -9.63 -2.88 -22.71
C LEU A 15 -9.38 -2.08 -21.43
N VAL A 16 -10.35 -1.25 -21.04
CA VAL A 16 -10.29 -0.47 -19.80
C VAL A 16 -10.25 -1.39 -18.57
N ALA A 17 -11.11 -2.41 -18.51
CA ALA A 17 -11.11 -3.41 -17.43
C ALA A 17 -9.79 -4.19 -17.31
N LEU A 18 -9.14 -4.49 -18.43
CA LEU A 18 -7.85 -5.20 -18.46
C LEU A 18 -6.70 -4.36 -17.89
N VAL A 19 -6.79 -3.03 -17.97
CA VAL A 19 -5.75 -2.10 -17.50
C VAL A 19 -5.92 -1.73 -16.02
N PHE A 20 -7.09 -1.98 -15.42
CA PHE A 20 -7.38 -1.67 -14.02
C PHE A 20 -6.67 -2.58 -12.99
N ASP A 21 -5.94 -3.61 -13.43
CA ASP A 21 -5.32 -4.64 -12.57
C ASP A 21 -3.84 -4.33 -12.17
N VAL A 22 -3.48 -3.06 -11.97
CA VAL A 22 -2.09 -2.67 -11.61
C VAL A 22 -2.01 -2.02 -10.23
N ALA A 23 -2.67 -2.63 -9.25
CA ALA A 23 -2.44 -2.32 -7.83
C ALA A 23 -2.54 -3.58 -6.95
N ASN A 24 -1.89 -4.68 -7.36
CA ASN A 24 -1.83 -5.90 -6.58
C ASN A 24 -0.81 -5.77 -5.43
N GLY A 25 -1.29 -5.36 -4.25
CA GLY A 25 -0.59 -5.63 -2.99
C GLY A 25 -0.89 -7.04 -2.51
N TYR A 26 0.09 -7.74 -1.92
CA TYR A 26 -0.19 -9.01 -1.24
C TYR A 26 -1.27 -8.80 -0.16
N PRO A 27 -2.22 -9.74 0.00
CA PRO A 27 -3.28 -9.60 1.00
C PRO A 27 -2.68 -9.51 2.40
N LEU A 28 -2.97 -8.42 3.09
CA LEU A 28 -2.55 -8.21 4.48
C LEU A 28 -3.37 -9.11 5.41
N LYS A 29 -2.73 -9.63 6.44
CA LYS A 29 -3.37 -10.49 7.44
C LYS A 29 -3.07 -10.01 8.85
N LEU A 30 -4.11 -9.84 9.66
CA LEU A 30 -3.97 -9.58 11.09
C LEU A 30 -3.22 -10.74 11.77
N GLY A 31 -2.22 -10.39 12.58
CA GLY A 31 -1.39 -11.38 13.25
C GLY A 31 -0.47 -12.17 12.32
N PHE A 32 -0.01 -11.57 11.22
CA PHE A 32 0.95 -12.18 10.29
C PHE A 32 2.17 -12.77 11.04
N TYR A 33 2.67 -12.07 12.05
CA TYR A 33 3.83 -12.49 12.85
C TYR A 33 3.51 -13.42 14.02
N GLN A 34 2.26 -13.86 14.23
CA GLN A 34 1.91 -14.67 15.42
C GLN A 34 2.76 -15.93 15.58
N LYS A 35 3.14 -16.59 14.47
CA LYS A 35 3.92 -17.84 14.52
C LYS A 35 5.43 -17.61 14.56
N THR A 36 5.92 -16.54 13.91
CA THR A 36 7.36 -16.28 13.75
C THR A 36 7.89 -15.34 14.82
N CYS A 37 7.13 -14.30 15.17
CA CYS A 37 7.48 -13.32 16.21
C CYS A 37 6.21 -12.80 16.89
N PRO A 38 5.61 -13.55 17.83
CA PRO A 38 4.33 -13.19 18.47
C PRO A 38 4.38 -11.88 19.27
N ARG A 39 5.58 -11.44 19.64
CA ARG A 39 5.79 -10.21 20.43
C ARG A 39 6.04 -8.98 19.57
N ALA A 40 6.10 -9.11 18.24
CA ALA A 40 6.44 -8.01 17.34
C ALA A 40 5.58 -6.77 17.57
N GLU A 41 4.26 -6.91 17.48
CA GLU A 41 3.31 -5.79 17.65
C GLU A 41 3.43 -5.15 19.05
N ALA A 42 3.61 -5.97 20.09
CA ALA A 42 3.77 -5.49 21.47
C ALA A 42 5.08 -4.72 21.69
N ILE A 43 6.19 -5.18 21.08
CA ILE A 43 7.49 -4.52 21.14
C ILE A 43 7.41 -3.17 20.44
N VAL A 44 6.87 -3.12 19.22
CA VAL A 44 6.71 -1.88 18.45
C VAL A 44 5.86 -0.88 19.24
N LYS A 45 4.69 -1.31 19.74
CA LYS A 45 3.79 -0.44 20.54
C LYS A 45 4.49 0.15 21.76
N ARG A 46 5.19 -0.67 22.54
CA ARG A 46 5.88 -0.22 23.76
C ARG A 46 6.99 0.76 23.44
N THR A 47 7.82 0.45 22.44
CA THR A 47 8.97 1.28 22.06
C THR A 47 8.50 2.63 21.54
N THR A 48 7.55 2.64 20.60
CA THR A 48 6.98 3.87 20.05
C THR A 48 6.34 4.74 21.13
N ALA A 49 5.58 4.14 22.06
CA ALA A 49 4.99 4.87 23.17
C ALA A 49 6.05 5.52 24.09
N ASN A 50 7.17 4.84 24.37
CA ASN A 50 8.25 5.39 25.18
C ASN A 50 8.89 6.62 24.54
N TYR A 51 9.16 6.56 23.23
CA TYR A 51 9.74 7.67 22.50
C TYR A 51 8.78 8.84 22.35
N ILE A 52 7.50 8.59 22.06
CA ILE A 52 6.47 9.63 21.99
C ILE A 52 6.30 10.31 23.35
N TYR A 53 6.35 9.57 24.46
CA TYR A 53 6.28 10.15 25.80
C TYR A 53 7.41 11.16 26.05
N ARG A 54 8.62 10.88 25.57
CA ARG A 54 9.77 11.80 25.68
C ARG A 54 9.71 12.96 24.70
N ALA A 55 9.17 12.73 23.51
CA ALA A 55 9.06 13.73 22.44
C ALA A 55 7.70 13.59 21.72
N PRO A 56 6.66 14.32 22.18
CA PRO A 56 5.30 14.21 21.63
C PRO A 56 5.19 14.51 20.14
N SER A 57 6.08 15.36 19.59
CA SER A 57 6.14 15.68 18.16
C SER A 57 6.45 14.47 17.26
N LEU A 58 7.04 13.40 17.81
CA LEU A 58 7.36 12.18 17.06
C LEU A 58 6.11 11.44 16.57
N ALA A 59 4.97 11.55 17.26
CA ALA A 59 3.75 10.87 16.83
C ALA A 59 3.33 11.32 15.42
N ALA A 60 3.30 12.64 15.20
CA ALA A 60 2.97 13.23 13.90
C ALA A 60 4.07 12.94 12.86
N ALA A 61 5.34 12.97 13.25
CA ALA A 61 6.46 12.68 12.35
C ALA A 61 6.45 11.23 11.84
N LEU A 62 6.22 10.25 12.72
CA LEU A 62 6.12 8.83 12.35
C LEU A 62 4.94 8.57 11.41
N LEU A 63 3.79 9.18 11.67
CA LEU A 63 2.64 9.09 10.78
C LEU A 63 2.98 9.70 9.41
N ARG A 64 3.59 10.89 9.39
CA ARG A 64 4.02 11.54 8.14
C ARG A 64 5.00 10.67 7.35
N MET A 65 5.98 10.02 8.02
CA MET A 65 6.90 9.09 7.36
C MET A 65 6.15 7.92 6.70
N GLN A 66 5.25 7.26 7.44
CA GLN A 66 4.43 6.17 6.88
C GLN A 66 3.63 6.59 5.66
N PHE A 67 3.05 7.80 5.68
CA PHE A 67 2.38 8.38 4.52
C PHE A 67 3.35 8.65 3.37
N HIS A 68 4.53 9.21 3.65
CA HIS A 68 5.52 9.52 2.63
C HIS A 68 5.99 8.27 1.88
N ASP A 69 6.24 7.17 2.61
CA ASP A 69 6.70 5.90 2.03
C ASP A 69 5.62 5.23 1.16
N CYS A 70 4.35 5.42 1.50
CA CYS A 70 3.23 4.83 0.75
C CYS A 70 2.78 5.67 -0.46
N PHE A 71 2.81 7.00 -0.35
CA PHE A 71 2.29 7.91 -1.38
C PHE A 71 3.37 8.36 -2.38
N VAL A 72 4.63 8.49 -1.96
CA VAL A 72 5.73 8.87 -2.86
C VAL A 72 6.33 7.60 -3.46
N ARG A 73 5.64 7.01 -4.44
CA ARG A 73 6.19 5.91 -5.24
C ARG A 73 7.05 6.47 -6.37
N VAL A 74 8.36 6.27 -6.33
CA VAL A 74 9.19 6.43 -7.53
C VAL A 74 9.04 5.16 -8.35
N CYS A 75 8.18 5.20 -9.37
CA CYS A 75 7.90 4.06 -10.23
C CYS A 75 8.58 4.25 -11.59
N ALA A 76 9.55 3.39 -11.91
CA ALA A 76 10.09 3.28 -13.26
C ALA A 76 9.23 2.28 -14.06
N THR A 77 8.26 2.82 -14.80
CA THR A 77 7.46 2.28 -15.93
C THR A 77 6.93 0.83 -15.98
N THR A 78 7.46 -0.15 -15.26
CA THR A 78 6.98 -1.55 -15.29
C THR A 78 7.03 -2.27 -13.94
N THR A 79 7.72 -1.72 -12.94
CA THR A 79 7.77 -2.33 -11.61
C THR A 79 7.85 -1.22 -10.58
N CYS A 80 6.76 -0.96 -9.86
CA CYS A 80 6.85 -0.09 -8.69
C CYS A 80 7.49 -0.90 -7.56
N ILE A 81 8.82 -0.95 -7.53
CA ILE A 81 9.55 -1.39 -6.36
C ILE A 81 9.36 -0.25 -5.35
N ALA A 82 8.55 -0.50 -4.31
CA ALA A 82 8.63 0.31 -3.11
C ALA A 82 10.09 0.20 -2.64
N TYR A 83 10.88 1.25 -2.86
CA TYR A 83 12.22 1.34 -2.33
C TYR A 83 12.09 1.31 -0.81
N LEU A 84 12.31 0.11 -0.27
CA LEU A 84 12.94 -0.18 1.01
C LEU A 84 12.51 0.74 2.17
N PHE A 85 11.44 0.35 2.85
CA PHE A 85 11.47 -0.02 4.26
C PHE A 85 10.47 -1.14 4.52
#